data_AF-A0A7K7TYF9-F1
#
_entry.id   AF-A0A7K7TYF9-F1
#
_cell.length_a   1.000
_cell.length_b   1.000
_cell.length_c   1.000
_cell.angle_alpha   90.00
_cell.angle_beta   90.00
_cell.angle_gamma   90.00
#
_symmetry.space_group_name_H-M   'P 1'
#
loop_
_entity.id
_entity.type
_entity.pdbx_description
1 polymer ?
#
loop_
_entity_poly.entity_id
_entity_poly.type
_entity_poly.pdbx_seq_one_letter_code
_entity_poly.pdbx_strand_id
1 'polypeptide(L)'
;PRHGCGEAAGLRAMGFSQEQIRRLLELQPRLGPARREAAAAQLLLLGLSAEAALGVLERSPALLRMPTERLRERAEELRRLG
;
A
#
# COMPACT_ATOMS: atom_id res chain seq x y z
N PRO A 1 10.18 -23.58 -6.32
CA PRO A 1 10.17 -22.09 -6.17
C PRO A 1 8.96 -21.49 -6.89
N ARG A 2 7.84 -21.30 -6.17
CA ARG A 2 6.63 -20.63 -6.68
C ARG A 2 6.06 -19.73 -5.58
N HIS A 3 6.81 -18.70 -5.21
CA HIS A 3 6.31 -17.60 -4.38
C HIS A 3 6.51 -16.33 -5.20
N GLY A 4 5.43 -15.73 -5.70
CA GLY A 4 5.55 -14.45 -6.43
C GLY A 4 4.35 -14.06 -7.30
N CYS A 5 3.59 -15.02 -7.86
CA CYS A 5 2.44 -14.65 -8.70
C CYS A 5 1.25 -14.10 -7.91
N GLY A 6 1.04 -14.56 -6.65
CA GLY A 6 -0.09 -14.15 -5.83
C GLY A 6 0.12 -12.86 -5.03
N GLU A 7 1.34 -12.57 -4.58
CA GLU A 7 1.60 -11.49 -3.61
C GLU A 7 1.50 -10.07 -4.17
N ALA A 8 1.52 -9.93 -5.48
CA ALA A 8 1.56 -8.66 -6.19
C ALA A 8 0.37 -8.45 -7.14
N ALA A 9 -0.58 -9.39 -7.19
CA ALA A 9 -1.69 -9.33 -8.12
C ALA A 9 -2.63 -8.15 -7.82
N GLY A 10 -2.93 -7.88 -6.55
CA GLY A 10 -3.75 -6.74 -6.16
C GLY A 10 -3.04 -5.41 -6.40
N LEU A 11 -1.74 -5.33 -6.10
CA LEU A 11 -0.94 -4.13 -6.40
C LEU A 11 -0.90 -3.82 -7.90
N ARG A 12 -0.73 -4.83 -8.75
CA ARG A 12 -0.83 -4.63 -10.21
C ARG A 12 -2.22 -4.17 -10.64
N ALA A 13 -3.28 -4.76 -10.09
CA ALA A 13 -4.66 -4.37 -10.39
C ALA A 13 -4.96 -2.92 -9.96
N MET A 14 -4.27 -2.42 -8.93
CA MET A 14 -4.32 -1.03 -8.47
C MET A 14 -3.48 -0.06 -9.32
N GLY A 15 -2.76 -0.54 -10.34
CA GLY A 15 -1.98 0.28 -11.25
C GLY A 15 -0.51 0.49 -10.84
N PHE A 16 0.01 -0.26 -9.86
CA PHE A 16 1.43 -0.23 -9.54
C PHE A 16 2.26 -0.96 -10.60
N SER A 17 3.37 -0.34 -11.00
CA SER A 17 4.36 -0.96 -11.90
C SER A 17 5.16 -2.03 -11.16
N GLN A 18 5.79 -2.93 -11.92
CA GLN A 18 6.61 -3.99 -11.33
C GLN A 18 7.78 -3.43 -10.49
N GLU A 19 8.34 -2.28 -10.87
CA GLU A 19 9.41 -1.64 -10.10
C GLU A 19 8.88 -1.02 -8.79
N GLN A 20 7.72 -0.39 -8.83
CA GLN A 20 7.06 0.14 -7.63
C GLN A 20 6.69 -0.98 -6.66
N ILE A 21 6.20 -2.12 -7.18
CA ILE A 21 5.89 -3.31 -6.38
C ILE A 21 7.16 -3.84 -5.71
N ARG A 22 8.28 -3.94 -6.45
CA ARG A 22 9.55 -4.40 -5.89
C ARG A 22 9.98 -3.52 -4.72
N ARG A 23 9.98 -2.19 -4.90
CA ARG A 23 10.29 -1.22 -3.83
C ARG A 23 9.37 -1.38 -2.62
N LEU A 24 8.06 -1.53 -2.84
CA LEU A 24 7.09 -1.73 -1.77
C LEU A 24 7.34 -3.02 -0.96
N LEU A 25 7.76 -4.09 -1.63
CA LEU A 25 8.10 -5.36 -0.97
C LEU A 25 9.38 -5.22 -0.12
N GLU A 26 10.34 -4.41 -0.56
CA GLU A 26 11.60 -4.12 0.14
C GLU A 26 11.40 -3.31 1.43
N LEU A 27 10.40 -2.41 1.49
CA LEU A 27 10.18 -1.52 2.65
C LEU A 27 9.94 -2.28 3.98
N GLN A 28 9.26 -3.42 3.93
CA GLN A 28 8.97 -4.25 5.10
C GLN A 28 8.83 -5.72 4.69
N PRO A 29 9.93 -6.48 4.56
CA PRO A 29 9.91 -7.82 3.94
C PRO A 29 9.01 -8.84 4.67
N ARG A 30 8.83 -8.67 5.98
CA ARG A 30 8.05 -9.59 6.83
C ARG A 30 6.54 -9.35 6.79
N LEU A 31 6.08 -8.30 6.12
CA LEU A 31 4.67 -8.01 5.99
C LEU A 31 4.03 -8.93 4.94
N GLY A 32 2.77 -9.32 5.16
CA GLY A 32 2.00 -10.09 4.19
C GLY A 32 1.50 -9.23 3.02
N PRO A 33 1.21 -9.82 1.85
CA PRO A 33 0.74 -9.11 0.67
C PRO A 33 -0.56 -8.32 0.92
N ALA A 34 -1.54 -8.93 1.59
CA ALA A 34 -2.83 -8.32 1.88
C ALA A 34 -2.72 -7.00 2.66
N ARG A 35 -1.73 -6.88 3.56
CA ARG A 35 -1.52 -5.66 4.35
C ARG A 35 -0.92 -4.53 3.52
N ARG A 36 0.00 -4.86 2.61
CA ARG A 36 0.54 -3.89 1.65
C ARG A 36 -0.53 -3.40 0.69
N GLU A 37 -1.33 -4.32 0.18
CA GLU A 37 -2.46 -4.01 -0.70
C GLU A 37 -3.49 -3.13 -0.01
N ALA A 38 -3.87 -3.46 1.22
CA ALA A 38 -4.80 -2.65 1.98
C ALA A 38 -4.26 -1.23 2.22
N ALA A 39 -2.98 -1.08 2.55
CA ALA A 39 -2.37 0.22 2.76
C ALA A 39 -2.31 1.06 1.47
N ALA A 40 -1.89 0.44 0.36
CA ALA A 40 -1.90 1.07 -0.95
C ALA A 40 -3.32 1.51 -1.35
N ALA A 41 -4.32 0.65 -1.16
CA ALA A 41 -5.72 0.96 -1.48
C ALA A 41 -6.25 2.17 -0.69
N GLN A 42 -5.93 2.29 0.60
CA GLN A 42 -6.36 3.45 1.40
C GLN A 42 -5.76 4.76 0.88
N LEU A 43 -4.49 4.75 0.46
CA LEU A 43 -3.82 5.94 -0.10
C LEU A 43 -4.39 6.31 -1.48
N LEU A 44 -4.66 5.32 -2.33
CA LEU A 44 -5.31 5.57 -3.62
C LEU A 44 -6.73 6.12 -3.45
N LEU A 45 -7.49 5.63 -2.47
CA LEU A 45 -8.82 6.15 -2.14
C LEU A 45 -8.80 7.58 -1.59
N LEU A 46 -7.66 8.03 -1.06
CA LEU A 46 -7.41 9.43 -0.71
C LEU A 46 -7.09 10.30 -1.94
N GLY A 47 -7.08 9.72 -3.15
CA GLY A 47 -6.81 10.42 -4.40
C GLY A 47 -5.33 10.47 -4.79
N LEU A 48 -4.44 9.75 -4.08
CA LEU A 48 -3.04 9.69 -4.46
C LEU A 48 -2.86 8.81 -5.70
N SER A 49 -1.90 9.15 -6.55
CA SER A 49 -1.41 8.23 -7.59
C SER A 49 -0.61 7.08 -6.97
N ALA A 50 -0.38 6.00 -7.73
CA ALA A 50 0.47 4.89 -7.28
C ALA A 50 1.88 5.34 -6.87
N GLU A 51 2.47 6.28 -7.62
CA GLU A 51 3.78 6.86 -7.31
C GLU A 51 3.74 7.68 -6.02
N ALA A 52 2.72 8.54 -5.85
CA ALA A 52 2.58 9.34 -4.63
C ALA A 52 2.32 8.47 -3.39
N ALA A 53 1.50 7.41 -3.55
CA ALA A 53 1.24 6.44 -2.50
C ALA A 53 2.53 5.70 -2.09
N LEU A 54 3.32 5.25 -3.07
CA LEU A 54 4.63 4.65 -2.80
C LEU A 54 5.54 5.63 -2.05
N GLY A 55 5.65 6.88 -2.50
CA GLY A 55 6.47 7.89 -1.84
C GLY A 55 6.04 8.24 -0.41
N VAL A 56 4.75 8.10 -0.07
CA VAL A 56 4.28 8.21 1.32
C VAL A 56 4.72 7.00 2.15
N LEU A 57 4.61 5.79 1.60
CA LEU A 57 5.00 4.56 2.28
C LEU A 57 6.52 4.43 2.45
N GLU A 58 7.30 4.94 1.50
CA GLU A 58 8.76 5.04 1.60
C GLU A 58 9.19 6.03 2.69
N ARG A 59 8.52 7.18 2.78
CA ARG A 59 8.78 8.18 3.83
C ARG A 59 8.34 7.71 5.22
N SER A 60 7.24 6.96 5.27
CA SER A 60 6.65 6.48 6.53
C SER A 60 6.33 4.99 6.48
N PRO A 61 7.33 4.08 6.50
CA PRO A 61 7.11 2.63 6.41
C PRO A 61 6.29 2.06 7.57
N ALA A 62 6.22 2.77 8.69
CA ALA A 62 5.38 2.42 9.84
C ALA A 62 3.89 2.36 9.51
N LEU A 63 3.43 3.09 8.48
CA LEU A 63 2.05 3.03 7.99
C LEU A 63 1.67 1.60 7.55
N LEU A 64 2.61 0.84 7.00
CA LEU A 64 2.39 -0.56 6.63
C LEU A 64 2.15 -1.47 7.83
N ARG A 65 2.56 -1.06 9.05
CA ARG A 65 2.40 -1.85 10.28
C ARG A 65 1.11 -1.51 11.02
N MET A 66 0.43 -0.42 10.65
CA MET A 66 -0.87 -0.07 11.23
C MET A 66 -1.90 -1.17 10.92
N PRO A 67 -2.82 -1.47 11.87
CA PRO A 67 -3.99 -2.27 11.57
C PRO A 67 -4.78 -1.66 10.40
N THR A 68 -5.26 -2.50 9.49
CA THR A 68 -5.96 -2.05 8.28
C THR A 68 -7.20 -1.22 8.64
N GLU A 69 -7.88 -1.59 9.70
CA GLU A 69 -9.08 -0.92 10.23
C GLU A 69 -8.73 0.51 10.67
N ARG A 70 -7.62 0.67 11.40
CA ARG A 70 -7.13 1.98 11.84
C ARG A 70 -6.72 2.86 10.67
N LEU A 71 -6.05 2.27 9.68
CA LEU A 71 -5.66 3.01 8.49
C LEU A 71 -6.88 3.46 7.68
N ARG A 72 -7.91 2.61 7.58
CA ARG A 72 -9.19 2.95 6.94
C ARG A 72 -9.92 4.05 7.68
N GLU A 73 -10.07 3.96 9.00
CA GLU A 73 -10.68 5.00 9.84
C GLU A 73 -10.01 6.37 9.60
N ARG A 74 -8.67 6.40 9.61
CA ARG A 74 -7.92 7.64 9.35
C ARG A 74 -8.07 8.15 7.93
N ALA A 75 -8.07 7.27 6.93
CA ALA A 75 -8.30 7.66 5.55
C ALA A 75 -9.73 8.16 5.32
N GLU A 76 -10.74 7.61 6.02
CA GLU A 76 -12.11 8.14 6.00
C GLU A 76 -12.19 9.52 6.66
N GLU A 77 -11.53 9.71 7.81
CA GLU A 77 -11.45 10.99 8.49
C GLU A 77 -10.83 12.07 7.60
N LEU A 78 -9.67 11.79 6.99
CA LEU A 78 -9.01 12.70 6.06
C LEU A 78 -9.90 13.06 4.86
N ARG A 79 -10.59 12.08 4.25
CA ARG A 79 -11.53 12.34 3.15
C ARG A 79 -12.70 13.26 3.55
N ARG A 80 -13.12 13.25 4.81
CA ARG A 80 -14.17 14.13 5.32
C ARG A 80 -13.68 15.57 5.54
N LEU A 81 -12.37 15.77 5.72
CA LEU A 81 -11.78 17.08 5.98
C LEU A 81 -11.51 17.86 4.68
N GLY A 82 -11.39 17.18 3.54
CA GLY A 82 -11.02 17.77 2.25
C GLY A 82 -9.52 17.92 2.08
#